data_AF-A0A1F4UV72-F1
#
_entry.id   AF-A0A1F4UV72-F1
#
_cell.length_a   1.000
_cell.length_b   1.000
_cell.length_c   1.000
_cell.angle_alpha   90.00
_cell.angle_beta   90.00
_cell.angle_gamma   90.00
#
_symmetry.space_group_name_H-M   'P 1'
#
loop_
_entity.id
_entity.type
_entity.pdbx_description
1 polymer ?
#
loop_
_entity_poly.entity_id
_entity_poly.type
_entity_poly.pdbx_seq_one_letter_code
_entity_poly.pdbx_strand_id
1 'polypeptide(L)' 'MDINNVIPQLFTLDGFIKLIEFLIVIIQIIYCVFAFLITRQVKLMTHSFHTEASIVFGTVAWIHFLFAAGFTILSFLIL' A
#
# COMPACT_ATOMS: atom_id res chain seq x y z
N MET A 1 -5.43 24.63 -19.58
CA MET A 1 -6.44 23.56 -19.48
C MET A 1 -7.70 24.21 -18.93
N ASP A 2 -8.78 24.22 -19.70
CA ASP A 2 -10.03 24.89 -19.28
C ASP A 2 -10.70 24.03 -18.20
N ILE A 3 -10.82 24.57 -16.98
CA ILE A 3 -11.29 23.81 -15.81
C ILE A 3 -12.72 23.30 -15.99
N ASN A 4 -13.48 23.99 -16.86
CA ASN A 4 -14.86 23.65 -17.22
C ASN A 4 -14.97 22.30 -17.96
N ASN A 5 -13.87 21.80 -18.53
CA ASN A 5 -13.83 20.52 -19.23
C ASN A 5 -13.28 19.37 -18.38
N VAL A 6 -12.80 19.63 -17.17
CA VAL A 6 -12.23 18.59 -16.28
C VAL A 6 -13.32 17.68 -15.72
N ILE A 7 -14.43 18.27 -15.25
CA ILE A 7 -15.53 17.52 -14.64
C ILE A 7 -16.22 16.59 -15.66
N PRO A 8 -16.60 17.04 -16.88
CA PRO A 8 -17.20 16.15 -17.87
C PRO A 8 -16.27 15.01 -18.30
N GLN A 9 -14.96 15.24 -18.33
CA GLN A 9 -13.97 14.22 -18.69
C GLN A 9 -13.92 13.05 -17.71
N LEU A 10 -14.19 13.29 -16.41
CA LEU A 10 -14.24 12.23 -15.40
C LEU A 10 -15.38 11.21 -15.62
N PHE A 11 -16.43 11.59 -16.35
CA PHE A 11 -17.58 10.73 -16.68
C PHE A 11 -17.42 9.97 -18.00
N THR A 12 -16.28 10.13 -18.68
CA THR A 12 -15.90 9.26 -19.80
C THR A 12 -15.28 7.97 -19.27
N LEU A 13 -15.30 6.90 -20.07
CA LEU A 13 -14.67 5.63 -19.69
C LEU A 13 -13.17 5.83 -19.35
N ASP A 14 -12.44 6.56 -20.20
CA ASP A 14 -11.01 6.84 -19.99
C ASP A 14 -10.75 7.67 -18.73
N GLY A 15 -11.55 8.71 -18.49
CA GLY A 15 -11.42 9.53 -17.29
C GLY A 15 -11.75 8.77 -16.01
N PHE A 16 -12.75 7.89 -16.05
CA PHE A 16 -13.09 7.01 -14.95
C PHE A 16 -11.98 5.99 -14.65
N ILE A 17 -11.38 5.37 -15.68
CA ILE A 17 -10.25 4.46 -15.52
C ILE A 17 -9.08 5.17 -14.82
N LYS A 18 -8.69 6.35 -15.31
CA LYS A 18 -7.62 7.16 -14.69
C LYS A 18 -7.89 7.56 -13.25
N LEU A 19 -9.16 7.86 -12.93
CA LEU A 19 -9.57 8.14 -11.56
C LEU A 19 -9.38 6.90 -10.67
N ILE A 20 -9.78 5.73 -11.14
CA ILE A 20 -9.63 4.47 -10.41
C ILE A 20 -8.15 4.11 -10.23
N GLU A 21 -7.33 4.26 -11.27
CA GLU A 21 -5.87 4.06 -11.20
C GLU A 21 -5.23 4.95 -10.12
N PHE A 22 -5.59 6.24 -10.11
CA PHE A 22 -5.14 7.18 -9.09
C PHE A 22 -5.57 6.78 -7.67
N LEU A 23 -6.81 6.35 -7.49
CA LEU A 23 -7.32 5.88 -6.19
C LEU A 23 -6.59 4.60 -5.73
N ILE A 24 -6.29 3.68 -6.64
CA ILE A 24 -5.52 2.46 -6.33
C ILE A 24 -4.13 2.83 -5.80
N VAL A 25 -3.44 3.77 -6.45
CA VAL A 25 -2.11 4.23 -5.99
C VAL A 25 -2.21 4.82 -4.59
N ILE A 26 -3.21 5.66 -4.30
CA ILE A 26 -3.43 6.21 -2.95
C ILE A 26 -3.65 5.11 -1.92
N ILE A 27 -4.52 4.14 -2.22
CA ILE A 27 -4.83 3.03 -1.31
C ILE A 27 -3.57 2.21 -1.02
N GLN A 28 -2.71 1.98 -2.02
CA GLN A 28 -1.46 1.24 -1.83
C GLN A 28 -0.46 1.98 -0.96
N ILE A 29 -0.32 3.29 -1.10
CA ILE A 29 0.53 4.10 -0.21
C ILE A 29 0.07 3.93 1.25
N ILE A 30 -1.24 4.07 1.50
CA ILE A 30 -1.82 3.91 2.84
C ILE A 30 -1.56 2.48 3.35
N TYR A 31 -1.75 1.48 2.51
CA TYR A 31 -1.49 0.08 2.87
C TYR A 31 -0.02 -0.19 3.20
N CYS A 32 0.91 0.42 2.46
CA CYS A 32 2.35 0.30 2.73
C CYS A 32 2.72 0.90 4.11
N VAL A 33 2.16 2.07 4.44
CA VAL A 33 2.31 2.67 5.78
C VAL A 33 1.73 1.75 6.85
N PHE A 34 0.53 1.20 6.63
CA PHE A 34 -0.08 0.23 7.53
C PHE A 34 0.80 -1.02 7.75
N ALA A 35 1.33 -1.60 6.67
CA ALA A 35 2.21 -2.76 6.74
C ALA A 35 3.47 -2.46 7.57
N PHE A 36 4.09 -1.30 7.36
CA PHE A 36 5.21 -0.85 8.19
C PHE A 36 4.86 -0.75 9.68
N LEU A 37 3.69 -0.18 10.00
CA LEU A 37 3.23 -0.08 11.38
C LEU A 37 3.04 -1.46 12.01
N ILE A 38 2.46 -2.43 11.28
CA ILE A 38 2.32 -3.80 11.74
C ILE A 38 3.68 -4.47 11.98
N THR A 39 4.64 -4.33 11.07
CA THR A 39 6.01 -4.85 11.27
C THR A 39 6.64 -4.29 12.54
N ARG A 40 6.44 -2.99 12.81
CA ARG A 40 6.90 -2.37 14.06
C ARG A 40 6.20 -2.96 15.29
N GLN A 41 4.88 -3.20 15.24
CA GLN A 41 4.15 -3.81 16.36
C GLN A 41 4.60 -5.25 16.63
N VAL A 42 4.81 -6.05 15.58
CA VAL A 42 5.33 -7.42 15.72
C VAL A 42 6.72 -7.41 16.34
N LYS A 43 7.59 -6.48 15.92
CA LYS A 43 8.91 -6.31 16.54
C LYS A 43 8.81 -6.02 18.04
N LEU A 44 7.95 -5.08 18.44
CA LEU A 44 7.73 -4.75 19.86
C LEU A 44 7.18 -5.95 20.64
N MET A 45 6.24 -6.71 20.06
CA MET A 45 5.69 -7.92 20.66
C MET A 45 6.75 -9.01 20.86
N THR A 46 7.62 -9.24 19.86
CA THR A 46 8.72 -10.21 19.94
C THR A 46 9.73 -9.86 21.03
N HIS A 47 9.93 -8.58 21.36
CA HIS A 47 10.77 -8.19 22.49
C HIS A 47 10.14 -8.53 23.86
N SER A 48 8.80 -8.60 23.92
CA SER A 48 8.08 -8.93 25.15
C SER A 48 7.90 -10.44 25.35
N PHE A 49 7.81 -11.22 24.26
CA PHE A 49 7.54 -12.66 24.31
C PHE A 49 8.67 -13.48 23.68
N HIS A 50 9.40 -14.21 24.52
CA HIS A 50 10.53 -15.06 24.11
C HIS A 50 10.03 -16.47 23.77
N THR A 51 9.26 -16.59 22.71
CA THR A 51 8.77 -17.88 22.17
C THR A 51 9.46 -18.20 20.85
N GLU A 52 9.57 -19.48 20.49
CA GLU A 52 10.10 -19.90 19.18
C GLU A 52 9.31 -19.31 18.00
N ALA A 53 8.00 -19.12 18.20
CA ALA A 53 7.12 -18.50 17.22
C ALA A 53 7.45 -17.03 16.91
N SER A 54 8.14 -16.33 17.83
CA SER A 54 8.46 -14.92 17.68
C SER A 54 9.35 -14.61 16.46
N ILE A 55 10.24 -15.55 16.10
CA ILE A 55 11.10 -15.45 14.92
C ILE A 55 10.27 -15.61 13.64
N VAL A 56 9.33 -16.56 13.64
CA VAL A 56 8.45 -16.82 12.50
C VAL A 56 7.55 -15.60 12.24
N PHE A 57 6.88 -15.08 13.27
CA PHE A 57 6.04 -13.89 13.14
C PHE A 57 6.84 -12.66 12.68
N GLY A 58 8.04 -12.46 13.23
CA GLY A 58 8.94 -11.37 12.78
C GLY A 58 9.30 -11.49 11.31
N THR A 59 9.62 -12.69 10.85
CA THR A 59 9.97 -12.95 9.44
C THR A 59 8.78 -12.71 8.52
N VAL A 60 7.60 -13.24 8.85
CA VAL A 60 6.37 -13.03 8.07
C VAL A 60 6.02 -11.55 7.99
N ALA A 61 6.16 -10.80 9.09
CA ALA A 61 5.86 -9.37 9.12
C ALA A 61 6.81 -8.54 8.23
N TRP A 62 8.09 -8.92 8.15
CA TRP A 62 9.03 -8.29 7.22
C TRP A 62 8.73 -8.64 5.77
N ILE A 63 8.46 -9.90 5.46
CA ILE A 63 8.08 -10.34 4.11
C ILE A 63 6.81 -9.60 3.65
N HIS A 64 5.78 -9.54 4.49
CA HIS A 64 4.54 -8.81 4.22
C HIS A 64 4.80 -7.33 3.88
N PHE A 65 5.63 -6.65 4.68
CA PHE A 65 6.01 -5.26 4.40
C PHE A 65 6.79 -5.10 3.09
N LEU A 66 7.74 -5.99 2.80
CA LEU A 66 8.49 -5.95 1.53
C LEU A 66 7.57 -6.13 0.32
N PHE A 67 6.57 -7.02 0.40
CA PHE A 67 5.57 -7.15 -0.66
C PHE A 67 4.69 -5.90 -0.78
N ALA A 68 4.26 -5.30 0.32
CA ALA A 68 3.47 -4.06 0.30
C ALA A 68 4.26 -2.91 -0.35
N ALA A 69 5.54 -2.74 0.02
CA ALA A 69 6.43 -1.75 -0.58
C ALA A 69 6.70 -2.03 -2.06
N GLY A 70 6.98 -3.29 -2.41
CA GLY A 70 7.21 -3.72 -3.78
C GLY A 70 6.00 -3.49 -4.69
N PHE A 71 4.79 -3.84 -4.24
CA PHE A 71 3.56 -3.58 -4.99
C PHE A 71 3.28 -2.09 -5.13
N THR A 72 3.52 -1.30 -4.08
CA THR A 72 3.37 0.16 -4.16
C THR A 72 4.26 0.75 -5.25
N ILE A 73 5.54 0.35 -5.29
CA ILE A 73 6.47 0.78 -6.35
C ILE A 73 5.98 0.31 -7.72
N LEU A 74 5.56 -0.96 -7.84
CA LEU A 74 5.05 -1.51 -9.09
C LEU A 74 3.84 -0.73 -9.61
N SER A 75 2.93 -0.33 -8.72
CA SER A 75 1.75 0.44 -9.10
C SER A 75 2.08 1.85 -9.56
N PHE A 76 3.13 2.49 -9.05
CA PHE A 76 3.62 3.75 -9.62
C PHE A 76 4.25 3.61 -11.01
N LEU A 77 4.71 2.41 -11.38
CA LEU A 77 5.35 2.16 -12.66
C LEU A 77 4.36 1.73 -13.75
N ILE A 78 3.27 1.07 -13.36
CA ILE A 78 2.32 0.46 -14.30
C ILE A 78 1.03 1.27 -14.46
N LEU A 79 0.58 1.96 -13.40
CA LEU A 79 -0.62 2.81 -13.40
C LEU A 79 -0.22 4.27 -13.56
#